data_AF-A0A0R3TN05-F1
#
_entry.id   AF-A0A0R3TN05-F1
#
_cell.length_a   1.000
_cell.length_b   1.000
_cell.length_c   1.000
_cell.angle_alpha   90.00
_cell.angle_beta   90.00
_cell.angle_gamma   90.00
#
_symmetry.space_group_name_H-M   'P 1'
#
loop_
_entity.id
_entity.type
_entity.pdbx_description
1 polymer ?
#
loop_
_entity_poly.entity_id
_entity_poly.type
_entity_poly.pdbx_seq_one_letter_code
_entity_poly.pdbx_strand_id
1 'polypeptide(L)'
;MLCFLRCTNPVLTLSRSVRVARYVRPYLRNLYERRLVQGPEPYRPRSVWKPWNYDSEILAFKNRIGEDIDANVLYLCFTDKSFASYTNSKDINGQLRDNSKLAEKGRAVSDRYIRGFLRKFYPRIPEEWISCIRDRLLSDKELSHVGSHLGITDVLQYSLEEKRFDDSPLLPAINQPPPNGTIATSFLALIGAIASNQVLF
;
A
#
# COMPACT_ATOMS: atom_id res chain seq x y z
N MET A 1 -79.15 0.97 -12.16
CA MET A 1 -78.03 1.28 -13.08
C MET A 1 -77.17 2.36 -12.43
N LEU A 2 -76.21 1.97 -11.59
CA LEU A 2 -75.32 2.88 -10.86
C LEU A 2 -73.92 2.78 -11.49
N CYS A 3 -73.53 3.78 -12.27
CA CYS A 3 -72.18 3.91 -12.80
C CYS A 3 -71.26 4.44 -11.70
N PHE A 4 -70.47 3.53 -11.09
CA PHE A 4 -69.29 3.91 -10.32
C PHE A 4 -68.18 4.32 -11.31
N LEU A 5 -68.01 5.61 -11.53
CA LEU A 5 -66.81 6.15 -12.17
C LEU A 5 -65.64 6.06 -11.18
N ARG A 6 -64.84 5.00 -11.30
CA ARG A 6 -63.50 4.94 -10.68
C ARG A 6 -62.61 5.97 -11.36
N CYS A 7 -62.39 7.11 -10.73
CA CYS A 7 -61.25 7.97 -11.03
C CYS A 7 -59.97 7.24 -10.59
N THR A 8 -59.37 6.47 -11.48
CA THR A 8 -57.98 6.03 -11.31
C THR A 8 -57.08 7.23 -11.60
N ASN A 9 -56.74 7.99 -10.57
CA ASN A 9 -55.66 8.98 -10.66
C ASN A 9 -54.36 8.22 -10.90
N PRO A 10 -53.69 8.35 -12.06
CA PRO A 10 -52.32 7.86 -12.16
C PRO A 10 -51.48 8.73 -11.23
N VAL A 11 -50.91 8.14 -10.19
CA VAL A 11 -49.88 8.79 -9.40
C VAL A 11 -48.69 8.96 -10.34
N LEU A 12 -48.63 10.10 -11.02
CA LEU A 12 -47.44 10.56 -11.71
C LEU A 12 -46.38 10.70 -10.62
N THR A 13 -45.45 9.74 -10.55
CA THR A 13 -44.20 9.89 -9.83
C THR A 13 -43.43 11.01 -10.54
N LEU A 14 -43.70 12.24 -10.09
CA LEU A 14 -42.97 13.42 -10.49
C LEU A 14 -41.55 13.27 -9.93
N SER A 15 -40.69 12.61 -10.71
CA SER A 15 -39.25 12.68 -10.52
C SER A 15 -38.87 14.14 -10.67
N ARG A 16 -38.85 14.85 -9.55
CA ARG A 16 -38.36 16.22 -9.49
C ARG A 16 -36.85 16.11 -9.63
N SER A 17 -36.37 15.98 -10.87
CA SER A 17 -35.00 16.36 -11.17
C SER A 17 -34.91 17.84 -10.83
N VAL A 18 -34.50 18.16 -9.60
CA VAL A 18 -34.24 19.54 -9.20
C VAL A 18 -33.24 20.04 -10.23
N ARG A 19 -33.67 20.94 -11.12
CA ARG A 19 -32.77 21.54 -12.11
C ARG A 19 -31.77 22.36 -11.31
N VAL A 20 -30.62 21.76 -11.00
CA VAL A 20 -29.51 22.45 -10.37
C VAL A 20 -29.12 23.60 -11.30
N ALA A 21 -29.18 24.83 -10.79
CA ALA A 21 -28.89 25.99 -11.60
C ALA A 21 -27.43 25.93 -12.10
N ARG A 22 -27.18 26.34 -13.35
CA ARG A 22 -25.88 26.16 -14.01
C ARG A 22 -24.72 26.80 -13.24
N TYR A 23 -24.98 27.85 -12.45
CA TYR A 23 -23.99 28.55 -11.64
C TYR A 23 -23.53 27.78 -10.39
N VAL A 24 -24.29 26.77 -9.93
CA VAL A 24 -23.96 26.02 -8.70
C VAL A 24 -22.66 25.23 -8.89
N ARG A 25 -22.47 24.59 -10.04
CA ARG A 25 -21.25 23.81 -10.33
C ARG A 25 -19.97 24.66 -10.33
N PRO A 26 -19.87 25.79 -11.07
CA PRO A 26 -18.68 26.64 -11.01
C PRO A 26 -18.48 27.28 -9.63
N TYR A 27 -19.56 27.62 -8.92
CA TYR A 27 -19.47 28.13 -7.55
C TYR A 27 -18.88 27.08 -6.58
N LEU A 28 -19.39 25.84 -6.58
CA LEU A 28 -18.87 24.76 -5.75
C LEU A 28 -17.41 24.40 -6.10
N ARG A 29 -17.05 24.45 -7.39
CA ARG A 29 -15.65 24.28 -7.81
C ARG A 29 -14.76 25.39 -7.22
N ASN A 30 -15.20 26.64 -7.28
CA ASN A 30 -14.44 27.75 -6.72
C ASN A 30 -14.30 27.65 -5.18
N LEU A 31 -15.35 27.19 -4.48
CA LEU A 31 -15.25 26.90 -3.04
C LEU A 31 -14.25 25.77 -2.74
N TYR A 32 -14.20 24.73 -3.58
CA TYR A 32 -13.22 23.65 -3.47
C TYR A 32 -11.79 24.16 -3.70
N GLU A 33 -11.56 24.96 -4.74
CA GLU A 33 -10.26 25.58 -5.01
C GLU A 33 -9.80 26.48 -3.85
N ARG A 34 -10.70 27.30 -3.30
CA ARG A 34 -10.41 28.13 -2.12
C ARG A 34 -10.06 27.29 -0.90
N ARG A 35 -10.73 26.15 -0.70
CA ARG A 35 -10.41 25.22 0.39
C ARG A 35 -8.99 24.66 0.26
N LEU A 36 -8.57 24.28 -0.95
CA LEU A 36 -7.21 23.80 -1.20
C LEU A 36 -6.14 24.86 -0.92
N VAL A 37 -6.47 26.15 -1.13
CA VAL A 37 -5.57 27.27 -0.81
C VAL A 37 -5.49 27.56 0.69
N GLN A 38 -6.56 27.32 1.45
CA GLN A 38 -6.60 27.58 2.90
C GLN A 38 -5.68 26.68 3.71
N GLY A 39 -5.34 25.49 3.19
CA GLY A 39 -4.37 24.61 3.83
C GLY A 39 -4.29 23.24 3.18
N PRO A 40 -3.25 22.47 3.50
CA PRO A 40 -3.11 21.11 3.03
C PRO A 40 -4.23 20.23 3.60
N GLU A 41 -4.86 19.42 2.75
CA GLU A 41 -5.74 18.36 3.22
C GLU A 41 -4.92 17.33 4.02
N PRO A 42 -5.50 16.66 5.03
CA PRO A 42 -4.82 15.59 5.73
C PRO A 42 -4.42 14.50 4.73
N TYR A 43 -3.26 13.87 4.96
CA TYR A 43 -2.80 12.79 4.10
C TYR A 43 -3.84 11.68 4.05
N ARG A 44 -4.10 11.18 2.84
CA ARG A 44 -4.97 10.03 2.61
C ARG A 44 -4.20 9.01 1.80
N PRO A 45 -4.08 7.76 2.27
CA PRO A 45 -3.42 6.73 1.49
C PRO A 45 -4.18 6.47 0.20
N ARG A 46 -3.48 5.91 -0.80
CA ARG A 46 -4.05 5.64 -2.12
C ARG A 46 -5.28 4.73 -2.06
N SER A 47 -5.32 3.84 -1.06
CA SER A 47 -6.39 2.88 -0.84
C SER A 47 -7.77 3.48 -0.52
N VAL A 48 -7.83 4.73 -0.06
CA VAL A 48 -9.09 5.41 0.30
C VAL A 48 -9.84 5.92 -0.94
N TRP A 49 -9.16 6.06 -2.08
CA TRP A 49 -9.75 6.63 -3.29
C TRP A 49 -10.63 5.60 -4.02
N LYS A 50 -11.81 6.04 -4.49
CA LYS A 50 -12.83 5.17 -5.13
C LYS A 50 -12.36 4.19 -6.21
N PRO A 51 -11.43 4.52 -7.14
CA PRO A 51 -11.03 3.58 -8.18
C PRO A 51 -10.03 2.51 -7.71
N TRP A 52 -9.74 2.41 -6.41
CA TRP A 52 -8.73 1.49 -5.89
C TRP A 52 -9.31 0.11 -5.57
N ASN A 53 -8.64 -0.94 -6.08
CA ASN A 53 -8.89 -2.32 -5.69
C ASN A 53 -7.55 -3.02 -5.41
N TYR A 54 -7.41 -3.56 -4.19
CA TYR A 54 -6.16 -4.13 -3.71
C TYR A 54 -5.66 -5.32 -4.54
N ASP A 55 -6.57 -6.23 -4.93
CA ASP A 55 -6.19 -7.44 -5.68
C ASP A 55 -5.69 -7.11 -7.07
N SER A 56 -6.35 -6.15 -7.75
CA SER A 56 -5.90 -5.70 -9.07
C SER A 56 -4.56 -4.98 -9.01
N GLU A 57 -4.29 -4.23 -7.94
CA GLU A 57 -3.05 -3.50 -7.76
C GLU A 57 -1.87 -4.44 -7.47
N ILE A 58 -2.09 -5.49 -6.68
CA ILE A 58 -1.10 -6.55 -6.44
C ILE A 58 -0.76 -7.30 -7.74
N LEU A 59 -1.77 -7.64 -8.55
CA LEU A 59 -1.54 -8.29 -9.85
C LEU A 59 -0.84 -7.37 -10.85
N ALA A 60 -1.23 -6.09 -10.91
CA ALA A 60 -0.57 -5.10 -11.75
C ALA A 60 0.88 -4.89 -11.33
N PHE A 61 1.15 -4.88 -10.02
CA PHE A 61 2.49 -4.76 -9.47
C PHE A 61 3.36 -5.97 -9.82
N LYS A 62 2.82 -7.20 -9.68
CA LYS A 62 3.49 -8.43 -10.13
C LYS A 62 3.90 -8.33 -11.61
N ASN A 63 2.96 -7.97 -12.49
CA ASN A 63 3.22 -7.85 -13.92
C ASN A 63 4.24 -6.74 -14.26
N ARG A 64 4.29 -5.66 -13.47
CA ARG A 64 5.26 -4.58 -13.64
C ARG A 64 6.69 -5.02 -13.34
N ILE A 65 6.87 -5.86 -12.30
CA ILE A 65 8.18 -6.42 -11.96
C ILE A 65 8.59 -7.49 -12.99
N GLY A 66 7.64 -8.22 -13.56
CA GLY A 66 7.90 -9.25 -14.56
C GLY A 66 8.43 -10.57 -13.98
N GLU A 67 8.24 -10.78 -12.67
CA GLU A 67 8.67 -11.99 -11.96
C GLU A 67 7.45 -12.85 -11.58
N ASP A 68 7.60 -14.17 -11.68
CA ASP A 68 6.56 -15.13 -11.33
C ASP A 68 6.52 -15.39 -9.82
N ILE A 69 5.85 -14.49 -9.10
CA ILE A 69 5.61 -14.59 -7.66
C ILE A 69 4.16 -14.99 -7.39
N ASP A 70 3.92 -15.85 -6.39
CA ASP A 70 2.57 -16.15 -5.93
C ASP A 70 1.92 -14.92 -5.27
N ALA A 71 0.65 -14.68 -5.55
CA ALA A 71 -0.09 -13.55 -4.99
C ALA A 71 -0.16 -13.62 -3.46
N ASN A 72 -0.27 -14.83 -2.88
CA ASN A 72 -0.30 -15.01 -1.43
C ASN A 72 0.98 -14.56 -0.72
N VAL A 73 2.12 -14.76 -1.39
CA VAL A 73 3.43 -14.33 -0.89
C VAL A 73 3.55 -12.81 -1.02
N LEU A 74 3.06 -12.21 -2.12
CA LEU A 74 3.04 -10.76 -2.28
C LEU A 74 2.18 -10.06 -1.22
N TYR A 75 1.00 -10.61 -0.89
CA TYR A 75 0.19 -10.09 0.21
C TYR A 75 0.97 -10.10 1.54
N LEU A 76 1.73 -11.17 1.80
CA LEU A 76 2.57 -11.26 2.99
C LEU A 76 3.71 -10.22 2.96
N CYS A 77 4.37 -10.00 1.81
CA CYS A 77 5.44 -9.00 1.67
C CYS A 77 4.98 -7.58 2.01
N PHE A 78 3.75 -7.22 1.63
CA PHE A 78 3.18 -5.88 1.83
C PHE A 78 2.38 -5.73 3.12
N THR A 79 2.31 -6.76 3.96
CA THR A 79 1.69 -6.70 5.28
C THR A 79 2.76 -6.40 6.32
N ASP A 80 2.76 -5.18 6.86
CA ASP A 80 3.69 -4.81 7.92
C ASP A 80 3.28 -5.38 9.28
N LYS A 81 4.26 -5.54 10.17
CA LYS A 81 4.04 -5.99 11.56
C LYS A 81 3.03 -5.11 12.31
N SER A 82 3.04 -3.80 12.11
CA SER A 82 2.10 -2.86 12.74
C SER A 82 0.66 -3.19 12.36
N PHE A 83 0.40 -3.32 11.06
CA PHE A 83 -0.91 -3.62 10.50
C PHE A 83 -1.38 -5.04 10.87
N ALA A 84 -0.48 -6.01 10.85
CA ALA A 84 -0.79 -7.37 11.26
C ALA A 84 -1.20 -7.41 12.75
N SER A 85 -0.49 -6.67 13.61
CA SER A 85 -0.81 -6.54 15.04
C SER A 85 -2.16 -5.84 15.24
N TYR A 86 -2.43 -4.78 14.48
CA TYR A 86 -3.71 -4.08 14.52
C TYR A 86 -4.87 -4.99 14.10
N THR A 87 -4.70 -5.76 13.03
CA THR A 87 -5.75 -6.65 12.50
C THR A 87 -5.91 -7.95 13.29
N ASN A 88 -4.94 -8.30 14.15
CA ASN A 88 -4.80 -9.62 14.76
C ASN A 88 -4.84 -10.74 13.70
N SER A 89 -4.27 -10.50 12.51
CA SER A 89 -4.20 -11.49 11.44
C SER A 89 -3.17 -12.56 11.80
N LYS A 90 -3.68 -13.70 12.26
CA LYS A 90 -2.86 -14.86 12.62
C LYS A 90 -2.90 -15.91 11.53
N ASP A 91 -1.76 -16.52 11.29
CA ASP A 91 -1.64 -17.72 10.48
C ASP A 91 -2.28 -18.93 11.19
N ILE A 92 -2.39 -20.05 10.49
CA ILE A 92 -2.91 -21.34 11.01
C ILE A 92 -2.20 -21.75 12.31
N ASN A 93 -0.92 -21.39 12.44
CA ASN A 93 -0.08 -21.69 13.61
C ASN A 93 -0.20 -20.67 14.75
N GLY A 94 -1.11 -19.70 14.64
CA GLY A 94 -1.33 -18.64 15.64
C GLY A 94 -0.28 -17.53 15.66
N GLN A 95 0.72 -17.58 14.77
CA GLN A 95 1.72 -16.52 14.60
C GLN A 95 1.15 -15.37 13.78
N LEU A 96 1.65 -14.16 14.03
CA LEU A 96 1.26 -12.98 13.27
C LEU A 96 1.75 -13.14 11.82
N ARG A 97 0.86 -12.86 10.85
CA ARG A 97 1.21 -12.92 9.42
C ARG A 97 1.98 -11.67 9.01
N ASP A 98 3.28 -11.64 9.29
CA ASP A 98 4.14 -10.47 9.12
C ASP A 98 5.27 -10.63 8.08
N ASN A 99 5.70 -9.52 7.50
CA ASN A 99 6.78 -9.47 6.52
C ASN A 99 8.19 -9.63 7.12
N SER A 100 8.36 -9.62 8.45
CA SER A 100 9.66 -9.60 9.14
C SER A 100 10.60 -10.73 8.70
N LYS A 101 10.10 -11.98 8.66
CA LYS A 101 10.92 -13.15 8.31
C LYS A 101 11.42 -13.11 6.86
N LEU A 102 10.60 -12.60 5.95
CA LEU A 102 11.00 -12.43 4.55
C LEU A 102 12.00 -11.29 4.40
N ALA A 103 11.80 -10.19 5.14
CA ALA A 103 12.71 -9.05 5.15
C ALA A 103 14.11 -9.43 5.62
N GLU A 104 14.23 -10.24 6.68
CA GLU A 104 15.52 -10.76 7.16
C GLU A 104 16.24 -11.59 6.10
N LYS A 105 15.52 -12.50 5.43
CA LYS A 105 16.07 -13.29 4.31
C LYS A 105 16.54 -12.39 3.17
N GLY A 106 15.71 -11.44 2.74
CA GLY A 106 16.05 -10.50 1.68
C GLY A 106 17.25 -9.63 2.02
N ARG A 107 17.40 -9.23 3.28
CA ARG A 107 18.58 -8.49 3.78
C ARG A 107 19.85 -9.34 3.68
N ALA A 108 19.80 -10.60 4.11
CA ALA A 108 20.95 -11.51 4.03
C ALA A 108 21.36 -11.79 2.57
N VAL A 109 20.39 -11.99 1.67
CA VAL A 109 20.64 -12.19 0.23
C VAL A 109 21.27 -10.94 -0.39
N SER A 110 20.70 -9.77 -0.11
CA SER A 110 21.18 -8.50 -0.65
C SER A 110 22.59 -8.18 -0.16
N ASP A 111 22.87 -8.41 1.13
CA ASP A 111 24.21 -8.24 1.71
C ASP A 111 25.25 -9.11 1.00
N ARG A 112 24.95 -10.40 0.84
CA ARG A 112 25.85 -11.34 0.14
C ARG A 112 26.06 -10.94 -1.31
N TYR A 113 24.99 -10.54 -2.00
CA TYR A 113 25.05 -10.11 -3.40
C TYR A 113 25.91 -8.87 -3.58
N ILE A 114 25.69 -7.82 -2.80
CA ILE A 114 26.44 -6.55 -2.89
C ILE A 114 27.94 -6.79 -2.62
N ARG A 115 28.27 -7.51 -1.54
CA ARG A 115 29.69 -7.82 -1.22
C ARG A 115 30.34 -8.65 -2.33
N GLY A 116 29.64 -9.68 -2.83
CA GLY A 116 30.14 -10.53 -3.91
C GLY A 116 30.35 -9.76 -5.21
N PHE A 117 29.41 -8.88 -5.56
CA PHE A 117 29.50 -7.99 -6.72
C PHE A 117 30.72 -7.06 -6.60
N LEU A 118 30.87 -6.36 -5.47
CA LEU A 118 31.98 -5.43 -5.28
C LEU A 118 33.35 -6.13 -5.31
N ARG A 119 33.48 -7.30 -4.65
CA ARG A 119 34.74 -8.08 -4.66
C ARG A 119 35.11 -8.58 -6.05
N LYS A 120 34.12 -8.95 -6.86
CA LYS A 120 34.34 -9.46 -8.22
C LYS A 120 34.76 -8.36 -9.20
N PHE A 121 34.05 -7.23 -9.19
CA PHE A 121 34.30 -6.14 -10.15
C PHE A 121 35.40 -5.18 -9.71
N TYR A 122 35.65 -5.08 -8.41
CA TYR A 122 36.64 -4.15 -7.84
C TYR A 122 37.57 -4.85 -6.84
N PRO A 123 38.48 -5.72 -7.33
CA PRO A 123 39.33 -6.56 -6.47
C PRO A 123 40.36 -5.78 -5.63
N ARG A 124 40.60 -4.49 -5.95
CA ARG A 124 41.55 -3.62 -5.24
C ARG A 124 40.92 -2.79 -4.13
N ILE A 125 39.59 -2.83 -3.97
CA ILE A 125 38.90 -2.05 -2.94
C ILE A 125 39.09 -2.70 -1.56
N PRO A 126 39.42 -1.94 -0.51
CA PRO A 126 39.52 -2.49 0.84
C PRO A 126 38.16 -2.88 1.42
N GLU A 127 38.15 -3.89 2.30
CA GLU A 127 36.92 -4.44 2.90
C GLU A 127 36.10 -3.41 3.71
N GLU A 128 36.76 -2.42 4.29
CA GLU A 128 36.10 -1.32 5.00
C GLU A 128 35.19 -0.52 4.07
N TRP A 129 35.65 -0.24 2.85
CA TRP A 129 34.89 0.55 1.88
C TRP A 129 33.74 -0.25 1.30
N ILE A 130 33.93 -1.56 1.06
CA ILE A 130 32.85 -2.48 0.68
C ILE A 130 31.75 -2.44 1.74
N SER A 131 32.13 -2.43 3.01
CA SER A 131 31.19 -2.34 4.12
C SER A 131 30.44 -1.00 4.14
N CYS A 132 31.14 0.12 3.96
CA CYS A 132 30.51 1.45 3.88
C CYS A 132 29.50 1.56 2.72
N ILE A 133 29.86 1.05 1.53
CA ILE A 133 28.98 1.07 0.35
C ILE A 133 27.74 0.21 0.60
N ARG A 134 27.94 -1.01 1.13
CA ARG A 134 26.84 -1.88 1.53
C ARG A 134 25.90 -1.19 2.50
N ASP A 135 26.42 -0.60 3.57
CA ASP A 135 25.59 0.03 4.62
C ASP A 135 24.81 1.23 4.07
N ARG A 136 25.40 1.97 3.10
CA ARG A 136 24.71 3.05 2.39
C ARG A 136 23.57 2.52 1.52
N LEU A 137 23.82 1.47 0.74
CA LEU A 137 22.83 0.88 -0.18
C LEU A 137 21.68 0.18 0.57
N LEU A 138 21.99 -0.48 1.69
CA LEU A 138 21.01 -1.13 2.57
C LEU A 138 20.44 -0.18 3.63
N SER A 139 20.69 1.12 3.51
CA SER A 139 20.09 2.11 4.40
C SER A 139 18.60 2.24 4.10
N ASP A 140 17.77 2.33 5.15
CA ASP A 140 16.33 2.50 5.04
C ASP A 140 15.94 3.69 4.15
N LYS A 141 16.77 4.74 4.09
CA LYS A 141 16.54 5.92 3.23
C LYS A 141 16.62 5.59 1.74
N GLU A 142 17.60 4.80 1.31
CA GLU A 142 17.75 4.42 -0.11
C GLU A 142 16.72 3.37 -0.50
N LEU A 143 16.50 2.39 0.36
CA LEU A 143 15.51 1.34 0.14
C LEU A 143 14.09 1.93 0.08
N SER A 144 13.76 2.88 0.96
CA SER A 144 12.46 3.56 0.91
C SER A 144 12.33 4.46 -0.31
N HIS A 145 13.41 5.14 -0.72
CA HIS A 145 13.44 5.97 -1.91
C HIS A 145 13.20 5.13 -3.17
N VAL A 146 13.89 4.00 -3.34
CA VAL A 146 13.65 3.12 -4.49
C VAL A 146 12.26 2.47 -4.42
N GLY A 147 11.86 2.01 -3.23
CA GLY A 147 10.56 1.37 -3.03
C GLY A 147 9.37 2.29 -3.31
N SER A 148 9.46 3.59 -2.99
CA SER A 148 8.40 4.55 -3.28
C SER A 148 8.21 4.77 -4.78
N HIS A 149 9.30 4.83 -5.56
CA HIS A 149 9.24 4.96 -7.01
C HIS A 149 8.70 3.69 -7.70
N LEU A 150 8.83 2.52 -7.07
CA LEU A 150 8.24 1.27 -7.57
C LEU A 150 6.73 1.16 -7.32
N GLY A 151 6.16 2.03 -6.48
CA GLY A 151 4.75 2.01 -6.10
C GLY A 151 4.43 1.16 -4.86
N ILE A 152 5.45 0.81 -4.05
CA ILE A 152 5.23 0.05 -2.80
C ILE A 152 4.37 0.85 -1.82
N THR A 153 4.51 2.18 -1.81
CA THR A 153 3.75 3.08 -0.92
C THR A 153 2.24 2.97 -1.08
N ASP A 154 1.76 2.60 -2.27
CA ASP A 154 0.33 2.55 -2.57
C ASP A 154 -0.30 1.22 -2.15
N VAL A 155 0.50 0.14 -2.16
CA VAL A 155 0.07 -1.24 -1.86
C VAL A 155 0.37 -1.65 -0.41
N LEU A 156 1.30 -0.97 0.24
CA LEU A 156 1.72 -1.28 1.61
C LEU A 156 0.59 -1.11 2.62
N GLN A 157 0.36 -2.14 3.43
CA GLN A 157 -0.57 -2.12 4.56
C GLN A 157 0.22 -1.89 5.86
N TYR A 158 0.03 -0.72 6.46
CA TYR A 158 0.69 -0.30 7.69
C TYR A 158 -0.30 0.38 8.65
N SER A 159 0.04 0.43 9.94
CA SER A 159 -0.66 1.25 10.92
C SER A 159 0.33 2.11 11.69
N LEU A 160 -0.11 3.29 12.12
CA LEU A 160 0.67 4.16 13.02
C LEU A 160 0.47 3.77 14.49
N GLU A 161 -0.64 3.08 14.77
CA GLU A 161 -1.00 2.59 16.09
C GLU A 161 -0.73 1.09 16.17
N GLU A 162 -0.01 0.66 17.22
CA GLU A 162 0.31 -0.76 17.43
C GLU A 162 -0.86 -1.54 18.06
N LYS A 163 -1.81 -0.85 18.72
CA LYS A 163 -2.92 -1.48 19.43
C LYS A 163 -4.24 -0.81 19.07
N ARG A 164 -5.27 -1.63 18.82
CA ARG A 164 -6.66 -1.17 18.79
C ARG A 164 -7.03 -0.63 20.18
N PHE A 165 -7.27 0.67 20.28
CA PHE A 165 -7.62 1.32 21.54
C PHE A 165 -9.06 1.02 21.98
N ASP A 166 -9.97 0.84 21.02
CA ASP A 166 -11.37 0.49 21.23
C ASP A 166 -11.75 -0.61 20.23
N ASP A 167 -12.59 -1.57 20.58
CA ASP A 167 -13.08 -2.70 19.74
C ASP A 167 -13.89 -2.28 18.48
N SER A 168 -13.63 -1.08 17.96
CA SER A 168 -14.21 -0.52 16.76
C SER A 168 -13.85 -1.37 15.52
N PRO A 169 -14.82 -1.69 14.64
CA PRO A 169 -14.59 -2.48 13.43
C PRO A 169 -13.87 -1.72 12.31
N LEU A 170 -13.31 -0.54 12.60
CA LEU A 170 -12.74 0.37 11.61
C LEU A 170 -11.28 0.02 11.32
N LEU A 171 -10.85 0.33 10.09
CA LEU A 171 -9.45 0.29 9.69
C LEU A 171 -8.66 1.42 10.40
N PRO A 172 -7.34 1.29 10.57
CA PRO A 172 -6.54 2.30 11.26
C PRO A 172 -6.65 3.65 10.54
N ALA A 173 -6.79 4.74 11.29
CA ALA A 173 -6.84 6.08 10.73
C ALA A 173 -5.45 6.51 10.26
N ILE A 174 -5.18 6.38 8.96
CA ILE A 174 -3.90 6.75 8.36
C ILE A 174 -3.94 8.24 8.00
N ASN A 175 -3.27 9.06 8.82
CA ASN A 175 -3.16 10.51 8.62
C ASN A 175 -1.76 10.96 8.18
N GLN A 176 -0.83 10.01 7.99
CA GLN A 176 0.56 10.27 7.62
C GLN A 176 1.06 9.21 6.64
N PRO A 177 2.03 9.54 5.76
CA PRO A 177 2.65 8.57 4.86
C PRO A 177 3.39 7.46 5.65
N PRO A 178 3.66 6.32 4.99
CA PRO A 178 4.34 5.21 5.65
C PRO A 178 5.76 5.62 6.10
N PRO A 179 6.23 5.12 7.26
CA PRO A 179 7.61 5.34 7.68
C PRO A 179 8.58 4.73 6.67
N ASN A 180 9.75 5.36 6.51
CA ASN A 180 10.81 4.83 5.63
C ASN A 180 11.19 3.39 5.99
N GLY A 181 11.26 3.06 7.29
CA GLY A 181 11.56 1.71 7.76
C GLY A 181 10.56 0.67 7.26
N THR A 182 9.26 0.98 7.28
CA THR A 182 8.17 0.09 6.84
C THR A 182 8.21 -0.16 5.33
N ILE A 183 8.58 0.86 4.54
CA ILE A 183 8.78 0.69 3.09
C ILE A 183 10.02 -0.18 2.83
N ALA A 184 11.11 0.09 3.55
CA ALA A 184 12.37 -0.65 3.41
C ALA A 184 12.23 -2.13 3.81
N THR A 185 11.52 -2.44 4.90
CA THR A 185 11.25 -3.83 5.31
C THR A 185 10.44 -4.57 4.26
N SER A 186 9.43 -3.92 3.68
CA SER A 186 8.59 -4.51 2.63
C SER A 186 9.37 -4.72 1.32
N PHE A 187 10.24 -3.79 0.96
CA PHE A 187 11.14 -3.94 -0.19
C PHE A 187 12.11 -5.11 -0.01
N LEU A 188 12.70 -5.25 1.18
CA LEU A 188 13.54 -6.40 1.52
C LEU A 188 12.74 -7.70 1.54
N ALA A 189 11.50 -7.68 2.04
CA ALA A 189 10.63 -8.86 2.04
C ALA A 189 10.33 -9.33 0.61
N LEU A 190 10.14 -8.41 -0.33
CA LEU A 190 9.99 -8.72 -1.74
C LEU A 190 11.25 -9.39 -2.33
N ILE A 191 12.44 -8.86 -2.04
CA ILE A 191 13.70 -9.50 -2.46
C ILE A 191 13.82 -10.90 -1.86
N GLY A 192 13.46 -11.06 -0.58
CA GLY A 192 13.45 -12.36 0.10
C GLY A 192 12.49 -13.37 -0.55
N ALA A 193 11.31 -12.91 -0.97
CA ALA A 193 10.33 -13.73 -1.67
C ALA A 193 10.83 -14.18 -3.06
N ILE A 194 11.45 -13.28 -3.82
CA ILE A 194 12.05 -13.61 -5.12
C ILE A 194 13.17 -14.64 -4.92
N ALA A 195 14.04 -14.41 -3.94
CA ALA A 195 15.13 -15.33 -3.64
C ALA A 195 14.64 -16.73 -3.22
N SER A 196 13.53 -16.83 -2.49
CA SER A 196 12.96 -18.14 -2.13
C SER A 196 12.37 -18.90 -3.32
N ASN A 197 11.82 -18.20 -4.31
CA ASN A 197 11.23 -18.84 -5.49
C ASN A 197 12.31 -19.34 -6.46
N GLN A 198 13.43 -18.63 -6.57
CA GLN A 198 14.53 -18.98 -7.50
C GLN A 198 15.33 -20.22 -7.07
N VAL A 199 15.24 -20.65 -5.80
CA VAL A 199 15.94 -21.86 -5.30
C VAL A 199 15.24 -23.17 -5.75
N LEU A 200 14.06 -23.08 -6.38
CA LEU A 200 13.31 -24.25 -6.88
C LEU A 200 13.68 -24.69 -8.32
N PHE A 201 14.80 -24.21 -8.87
CA PHE A 201 15.33 -24.64 -10.18
C PHE A 201 16.75 -25.20 -10.06
#